data_AF-A0A4P7PWM3-F1
#
_entry.id   AF-A0A4P7PWM3-F1
#
_cell.length_a   1.000
_cell.length_b   1.000
_cell.length_c   1.000
_cell.angle_alpha   90.00
_cell.angle_beta   90.00
_cell.angle_gamma   90.00
#
_symmetry.space_group_name_H-M   'P 1'
#
loop_
_entity.id
_entity.type
_entity.pdbx_description
1 polymer ?
#
loop_
_entity_poly.entity_id
_entity_poly.type
_entity_poly.pdbx_seq_one_letter_code
_entity_poly.pdbx_strand_id
1 'polypeptide(L)'
;MKKITSLLALFLIITSCGVKQTRELLTSGDYDAAIRNAVDGLRGNKNAKGRQDYVYMLEEAFAKAKERDLRNINGWFKDANPQNLEKIYETYIQLNFRQEQIRPLLPLKLLKEGRDAQFPFDDYTDQIVSSKNALSKYLYDNSKALLVTKDKMTIRRAYDDLVYLESINPGFKDVAKLTDEAKFKGTDFVSVYTKNETNMVIPVRLENDLLDFSTYGLNDKWTVYHSNRQKGIDYDYGLIVNFRQINISPEQVKEKQFDKEKLIKDGVKNLLDANGHVVKDSLGNPIKVDNMKTIRISIYEFSQTKACQVTAKVDYINFKNNQLIETFPLASEFVFTNIYSRYKGDKRACEETYYPNFDRKAVPFPSNEQMVFDTGNDLKAKLKDIISRNKFRR
;
A
#
# COMPACT_ATOMS: atom_id res chain seq x y z
N MET A 1 8.37 -45.94 -25.78
CA MET A 1 8.82 -46.48 -24.48
C MET A 1 9.58 -45.44 -23.63
N LYS A 2 10.61 -44.74 -24.15
CA LYS A 2 11.39 -43.73 -23.39
C LYS A 2 10.58 -42.59 -22.72
N LYS A 3 9.48 -42.13 -23.34
CA LYS A 3 8.62 -41.07 -22.75
C LYS A 3 7.74 -41.57 -21.59
N ILE A 4 7.30 -42.82 -21.63
CA ILE A 4 6.50 -43.44 -20.56
C ILE A 4 7.40 -43.75 -19.36
N THR A 5 8.64 -44.20 -19.59
CA THR A 5 9.62 -44.42 -18.52
C THR A 5 10.03 -43.11 -17.83
N SER A 6 10.15 -41.99 -18.56
CA SER A 6 10.42 -40.68 -17.96
C SER A 6 9.24 -40.13 -17.15
N LEU A 7 7.99 -40.35 -17.60
CA LEU A 7 6.80 -39.98 -16.83
C LEU A 7 6.64 -40.84 -15.56
N LEU A 8 6.94 -42.14 -15.65
CA LEU A 8 6.92 -43.05 -14.49
C LEU A 8 8.02 -42.71 -13.47
N ALA A 9 9.21 -42.33 -13.94
CA ALA A 9 10.31 -41.87 -13.09
C ALA A 9 9.99 -40.54 -12.39
N LEU A 10 9.35 -39.59 -13.10
CA LEU A 10 8.92 -38.32 -12.50
C LEU A 10 7.82 -38.53 -11.45
N PHE A 11 6.89 -39.47 -11.67
CA PHE A 11 5.85 -39.82 -10.69
C PHE A 11 6.43 -40.48 -9.43
N LEU A 12 7.45 -41.35 -9.57
CA LEU A 12 8.19 -41.97 -8.47
C LEU A 12 8.94 -40.94 -7.59
N ILE A 13 9.55 -39.93 -8.20
CA ILE A 13 10.28 -38.87 -7.49
C ILE A 13 9.33 -38.01 -6.64
N ILE A 14 8.17 -37.63 -7.18
CA ILE A 14 7.19 -36.80 -6.46
C ILE A 14 6.61 -37.56 -5.25
N THR A 15 6.34 -38.87 -5.37
CA THR A 15 5.85 -39.68 -4.23
C THR A 15 6.92 -39.92 -3.15
N SER A 16 8.20 -40.00 -3.54
CA SER A 16 9.30 -40.22 -2.59
C SER A 16 9.66 -38.95 -1.79
N CYS A 17 9.47 -37.76 -2.39
CA CYS A 17 9.75 -36.49 -1.72
C CYS A 17 8.79 -36.22 -0.55
N GLY A 18 7.49 -36.54 -0.70
CA GLY A 18 6.50 -36.29 0.34
C GLY A 18 6.70 -37.13 1.60
N VAL A 19 7.03 -38.43 1.46
CA VAL A 19 7.31 -39.33 2.59
C VAL A 19 8.59 -38.88 3.32
N LYS A 20 9.66 -38.59 2.57
CA LYS A 20 10.92 -38.13 3.14
C LYS A 20 10.75 -36.83 3.93
N GLN A 21 10.06 -35.85 3.35
CA GLN A 21 9.77 -34.58 4.02
C GLN A 21 8.94 -34.77 5.29
N THR A 22 7.92 -35.65 5.25
CA THR A 22 7.11 -35.96 6.43
C THR A 22 7.95 -36.60 7.54
N ARG A 23 8.89 -37.48 7.18
CA ARG A 23 9.83 -38.08 8.12
C ARG A 23 10.77 -37.04 8.73
N GLU A 24 11.29 -36.12 7.92
CA GLU A 24 12.15 -35.03 8.39
C GLU A 24 11.42 -34.16 9.43
N LEU A 25 10.17 -33.74 9.15
CA LEU A 25 9.33 -32.97 10.07
C LEU A 25 9.06 -33.72 11.38
N LEU A 26 8.77 -35.02 11.30
CA LEU A 26 8.58 -35.88 12.47
C LEU A 26 9.85 -35.97 13.31
N THR A 27 11.02 -36.08 12.68
CA THR A 27 12.30 -36.15 13.40
C THR A 27 12.76 -34.81 13.96
N SER A 28 12.39 -33.68 13.34
CA SER A 28 12.71 -32.34 13.82
C SER A 28 11.78 -31.86 14.95
N GLY A 29 10.70 -32.58 15.23
CA GLY A 29 9.73 -32.25 16.27
C GLY A 29 8.57 -31.38 15.79
N ASP A 30 8.47 -31.09 14.49
CA ASP A 30 7.31 -30.43 13.87
C ASP A 30 6.20 -31.45 13.57
N TYR A 31 5.61 -31.96 14.65
CA TYR A 31 4.59 -33.00 14.58
C TYR A 31 3.31 -32.51 13.89
N ASP A 32 2.98 -31.22 13.98
CA ASP A 32 1.79 -30.64 13.35
C ASP A 32 1.90 -30.61 11.83
N ALA A 33 3.06 -30.22 11.29
CA ALA A 33 3.31 -30.33 9.86
C ALA A 33 3.40 -31.80 9.41
N ALA A 34 4.02 -32.67 10.21
CA ALA A 34 4.08 -34.10 9.90
C ALA A 34 2.69 -34.74 9.82
N ILE A 35 1.79 -34.44 10.77
CA ILE A 35 0.39 -34.90 10.78
C ILE A 35 -0.34 -34.40 9.54
N ARG A 36 -0.26 -33.09 9.23
CA ARG A 36 -0.91 -32.53 8.03
C ARG A 36 -0.44 -33.20 6.75
N ASN A 37 0.88 -33.35 6.58
CA ASN A 37 1.44 -34.01 5.40
C ASN A 37 1.02 -35.47 5.29
N ALA A 38 0.95 -36.19 6.41
CA ALA A 38 0.52 -37.57 6.43
C ALA A 38 -0.98 -37.71 6.12
N VAL A 39 -1.83 -36.86 6.70
CA VAL A 39 -3.27 -36.79 6.39
C VAL A 39 -3.49 -36.51 4.90
N ASP A 40 -2.75 -35.55 4.34
CA ASP A 40 -2.85 -35.19 2.93
C ASP A 40 -2.34 -36.31 2.01
N GLY A 41 -1.23 -36.96 2.36
CA GLY A 41 -0.70 -38.13 1.66
C GLY A 41 -1.66 -39.32 1.63
N LEU A 42 -2.56 -39.42 2.61
CA LEU A 42 -3.58 -40.46 2.70
C LEU A 42 -4.87 -40.13 1.93
N ARG A 43 -5.05 -38.90 1.42
CA ARG A 43 -6.25 -38.50 0.65
C ARG A 43 -6.39 -39.27 -0.66
N GLY A 44 -7.60 -39.71 -0.98
CA GLY A 44 -7.92 -40.49 -2.19
C GLY A 44 -8.03 -41.98 -1.92
N ASN A 45 -6.91 -42.68 -1.71
CA ASN A 45 -6.89 -44.10 -1.33
C ASN A 45 -6.02 -44.35 -0.08
N LYS A 46 -6.65 -44.29 1.09
CA LYS A 46 -5.99 -44.49 2.39
C LYS A 46 -5.47 -45.91 2.64
N ASN A 47 -5.93 -46.90 1.88
CA ASN A 47 -5.57 -48.32 2.05
C ASN A 47 -4.49 -48.80 1.08
N ALA A 48 -3.94 -47.91 0.24
CA ALA A 48 -2.93 -48.30 -0.75
C ALA A 48 -1.61 -48.73 -0.10
N LYS A 49 -1.03 -49.84 -0.57
CA LYS A 49 0.26 -50.36 -0.08
C LYS A 49 1.39 -49.32 -0.15
N GLY A 50 1.42 -48.50 -1.20
CA GLY A 50 2.42 -47.44 -1.38
C GLY A 50 2.27 -46.22 -0.47
N ARG A 51 1.26 -46.19 0.39
CA ARG A 51 0.99 -45.07 1.32
C ARG A 51 1.12 -45.46 2.79
N GLN A 52 1.58 -46.69 3.05
CA GLN A 52 1.69 -47.22 4.40
C GLN A 52 2.61 -46.38 5.28
N ASP A 53 3.71 -45.84 4.74
CA ASP A 53 4.64 -44.99 5.49
C ASP A 53 3.94 -43.77 6.12
N TYR A 54 2.94 -43.19 5.44
CA TYR A 54 2.14 -42.10 6.00
C TYR A 54 1.29 -42.55 7.19
N VAL A 55 0.77 -43.79 7.19
CA VAL A 55 0.00 -44.30 8.33
C VAL A 55 0.89 -44.46 9.57
N TYR A 56 2.10 -45.01 9.40
CA TYR A 56 3.07 -45.13 10.51
C TYR A 56 3.50 -43.76 11.04
N MET A 57 3.85 -42.84 10.15
CA MET A 57 4.25 -41.49 10.55
C MET A 57 3.11 -40.74 11.21
N LEU A 58 1.86 -40.94 10.76
CA LEU A 58 0.68 -40.33 11.39
C LEU A 58 0.45 -40.86 12.81
N GLU A 59 0.52 -42.18 13.02
CA GLU A 59 0.41 -42.80 14.35
C GLU A 59 1.52 -42.29 15.28
N GLU A 60 2.77 -42.29 14.83
CA GLU A 60 3.92 -41.81 15.62
C GLU A 60 3.84 -40.31 15.92
N ALA A 61 3.54 -39.48 14.92
CA ALA A 61 3.45 -38.03 15.07
C ALA A 61 2.31 -37.64 16.02
N PHE A 62 1.15 -38.29 15.91
CA PHE A 62 0.02 -38.05 16.80
C PHE A 62 0.36 -38.38 18.26
N ALA A 63 0.94 -39.55 18.51
CA ALA A 63 1.32 -39.97 19.87
C ALA A 63 2.33 -38.99 20.49
N LYS A 64 3.38 -38.62 19.74
CA LYS A 64 4.40 -37.67 20.20
C LYS A 64 3.87 -36.26 20.41
N ALA A 65 3.02 -35.76 19.51
CA ALA A 65 2.39 -34.44 19.66
C ALA A 65 1.51 -34.39 20.90
N LYS A 66 0.63 -35.39 21.07
CA LYS A 66 -0.26 -35.52 22.23
C LYS A 66 0.53 -35.53 23.54
N GLU A 67 1.55 -36.36 23.62
CA GLU A 67 2.39 -36.47 24.82
C GLU A 67 3.12 -35.16 25.15
N ARG A 68 3.75 -34.53 24.15
CA ARG A 68 4.45 -33.24 24.31
C ARG A 68 3.51 -32.18 24.85
N ASP A 69 2.34 -32.05 24.23
CA ASP A 69 1.40 -30.97 24.52
C ASP A 69 0.74 -31.12 25.89
N LEU A 70 0.34 -32.34 26.27
CA LEU A 70 -0.19 -32.63 27.61
C LEU A 70 0.88 -32.41 28.70
N ARG A 71 2.14 -32.74 28.41
CA ARG A 71 3.27 -32.46 29.32
C ARG A 71 3.49 -30.96 29.49
N ASN A 72 3.46 -30.20 28.40
CA ASN A 72 3.59 -28.75 28.41
C ASN A 72 2.47 -28.09 29.20
N ILE A 73 1.21 -28.46 28.93
CA ILE A 73 0.04 -27.99 29.67
C ILE A 73 0.20 -28.24 31.17
N ASN A 74 0.61 -29.45 31.57
CA ASN A 74 0.84 -29.78 32.98
C ASN A 74 1.91 -28.87 33.61
N GLY A 75 3.00 -28.59 32.89
CA GLY A 75 4.04 -27.66 33.33
C GLY A 75 3.52 -26.24 33.51
N TRP A 76 2.83 -25.71 32.50
CA TRP A 76 2.26 -24.37 32.50
C TRP A 76 1.17 -24.16 33.55
N PHE A 77 0.35 -25.17 33.78
CA PHE A 77 -0.70 -25.14 34.81
C PHE A 77 -0.09 -25.04 36.21
N LYS A 78 1.02 -25.76 36.47
CA LYS A 78 1.75 -25.73 37.75
C LYS A 78 2.51 -24.43 37.99
N ASP A 79 3.01 -23.79 36.94
CA ASP A 79 3.69 -22.50 37.01
C ASP A 79 2.75 -21.36 37.46
N ALA A 80 1.43 -21.53 37.27
CA ALA A 80 0.38 -20.58 37.67
C ALA A 80 0.59 -19.13 37.15
N ASN A 81 1.39 -18.96 36.11
CA ASN A 81 1.64 -17.68 35.46
C ASN A 81 0.52 -17.35 34.45
N PRO A 82 -0.18 -16.20 34.58
CA PRO A 82 -1.23 -15.80 33.65
C PRO A 82 -0.80 -15.71 32.17
N GLN A 83 0.49 -15.48 31.90
CA GLN A 83 1.03 -15.50 30.54
C GLN A 83 0.93 -16.88 29.86
N ASN A 84 0.71 -17.94 30.63
CA ASN A 84 0.53 -19.28 30.07
C ASN A 84 -0.93 -19.62 29.77
N LEU A 85 -1.91 -18.79 30.17
CA LEU A 85 -3.34 -19.07 29.94
C LEU A 85 -3.66 -19.23 28.45
N GLU A 86 -3.11 -18.36 27.62
CA GLU A 86 -3.25 -18.41 26.16
C GLU A 86 -2.65 -19.70 25.60
N LYS A 87 -1.42 -20.02 25.99
CA LYS A 87 -0.74 -21.26 25.57
C LYS A 87 -1.54 -22.49 25.94
N ILE A 88 -2.10 -22.55 27.15
CA ILE A 88 -2.92 -23.68 27.61
C ILE A 88 -4.17 -23.81 26.74
N TYR A 89 -4.91 -22.71 26.54
CA TYR A 89 -6.12 -22.70 25.72
C TYR A 89 -5.84 -23.13 24.28
N GLU A 90 -4.86 -22.50 23.63
CA GLU A 90 -4.49 -22.81 22.24
C GLU A 90 -4.01 -24.27 22.08
N THR A 91 -3.27 -24.79 23.06
CA THR A 91 -2.78 -26.17 23.01
C THR A 91 -3.92 -27.18 23.15
N TYR A 92 -4.94 -26.91 23.97
CA TYR A 92 -6.14 -27.74 24.00
C TYR A 92 -6.94 -27.70 22.70
N ILE A 93 -7.06 -26.52 22.08
CA ILE A 93 -7.66 -26.38 20.74
C ILE A 93 -6.89 -27.20 19.71
N GLN A 94 -5.54 -27.14 19.72
CA GLN A 94 -4.69 -27.91 18.81
C GLN A 94 -4.80 -29.42 19.03
N LEU A 95 -4.82 -29.87 20.29
CA LEU A 95 -5.04 -31.28 20.63
C LEU A 95 -6.34 -31.79 20.00
N ASN A 96 -7.46 -31.08 20.20
CA ASN A 96 -8.73 -31.46 19.62
C ASN A 96 -8.70 -31.39 18.08
N PHE A 97 -8.12 -30.33 17.51
CA PHE A 97 -8.01 -30.15 16.06
C PHE A 97 -7.30 -31.31 15.37
N ARG A 98 -6.20 -31.84 15.94
CA ARG A 98 -5.50 -33.01 15.40
C ARG A 98 -6.41 -34.25 15.35
N GLN A 99 -7.24 -34.46 16.37
CA GLN A 99 -8.18 -35.58 16.38
C GLN A 99 -9.19 -35.43 15.24
N GLU A 100 -9.75 -34.24 15.05
CA GLU A 100 -10.71 -33.96 13.98
C GLU A 100 -10.09 -34.09 12.57
N GLN A 101 -8.80 -33.83 12.41
CA GLN A 101 -8.10 -34.09 11.15
C GLN A 101 -7.97 -35.59 10.84
N ILE A 102 -7.80 -36.43 11.87
CA ILE A 102 -7.56 -37.86 11.72
C ILE A 102 -8.87 -38.66 11.65
N ARG A 103 -9.91 -38.26 12.39
CA ARG A 103 -11.21 -38.96 12.47
C ARG A 103 -11.76 -39.39 11.10
N PRO A 104 -11.80 -38.55 10.05
CA PRO A 104 -12.36 -38.93 8.75
C PRO A 104 -11.56 -40.03 8.03
N LEU A 105 -10.29 -40.22 8.39
CA LEU A 105 -9.43 -41.23 7.80
C LEU A 105 -9.59 -42.60 8.46
N LEU A 106 -10.18 -42.70 9.64
CA LEU A 106 -10.31 -43.97 10.34
C LEU A 106 -11.35 -44.90 9.66
N PRO A 107 -11.22 -46.23 9.81
CA PRO A 107 -10.04 -46.93 10.32
C PRO A 107 -8.85 -46.87 9.34
N LEU A 108 -7.64 -46.93 9.86
CA LEU A 108 -6.39 -47.03 9.10
C LEU A 108 -5.66 -48.32 9.47
N LYS A 109 -5.23 -49.11 8.47
CA LYS A 109 -4.55 -50.39 8.68
C LYS A 109 -3.04 -50.28 8.50
N LEU A 110 -2.30 -50.92 9.39
CA LEU A 110 -0.87 -51.16 9.29
C LEU A 110 -0.65 -52.58 8.74
N LEU A 111 -0.31 -52.65 7.45
CA LEU A 111 -0.32 -53.90 6.71
C LEU A 111 0.79 -54.87 7.13
N LYS A 112 1.94 -54.39 7.61
CA LYS A 112 3.04 -55.26 8.05
C LYS A 112 2.73 -55.95 9.37
N GLU A 113 2.06 -55.26 10.28
CA GLU A 113 1.73 -55.72 11.62
C GLU A 113 0.36 -56.38 11.70
N GLY A 114 -0.46 -56.29 10.64
CA GLY A 114 -1.78 -56.91 10.58
C GLY A 114 -2.78 -56.33 11.59
N ARG A 115 -2.58 -55.07 12.01
CA ARG A 115 -3.42 -54.37 13.00
C ARG A 115 -3.91 -53.02 12.47
N ASP A 116 -4.88 -52.44 13.15
CA ASP A 116 -5.26 -51.05 12.93
C ASP A 116 -4.28 -50.10 13.64
N ALA A 117 -4.03 -48.94 13.04
CA ALA A 117 -3.31 -47.85 13.66
C ALA A 117 -4.16 -47.26 14.80
N GLN A 118 -3.52 -46.96 15.93
CA GLN A 118 -4.17 -46.56 17.15
C GLN A 118 -4.05 -45.06 17.38
N PHE A 119 -5.19 -44.40 17.54
CA PHE A 119 -5.28 -42.98 17.87
C PHE A 119 -6.16 -42.84 19.11
N PRO A 120 -5.58 -42.88 20.33
CA PRO A 120 -6.35 -42.71 21.55
C PRO A 120 -6.87 -41.26 21.62
N PHE A 121 -8.12 -41.05 21.21
CA PHE A 121 -8.77 -39.75 21.28
C PHE A 121 -9.36 -39.51 22.67
N ASP A 122 -9.13 -38.33 23.22
CA ASP A 122 -9.76 -37.88 24.46
C ASP A 122 -10.77 -36.76 24.15
N ASP A 123 -11.72 -36.55 25.07
CA ASP A 123 -12.58 -35.37 25.03
C ASP A 123 -11.90 -34.22 25.78
N TYR A 124 -11.60 -33.13 25.06
CA TYR A 124 -10.99 -31.91 25.62
C TYR A 124 -12.01 -30.77 25.79
N THR A 125 -13.30 -31.01 25.57
CA THR A 125 -14.33 -29.97 25.53
C THR A 125 -14.35 -29.14 26.83
N ASP A 126 -14.35 -29.79 27.99
CA ASP A 126 -14.36 -29.11 29.29
C ASP A 126 -13.09 -28.29 29.53
N GLN A 127 -11.93 -28.82 29.13
CA GLN A 127 -10.64 -28.15 29.24
C GLN A 127 -10.56 -26.93 28.33
N ILE A 128 -11.09 -27.04 27.10
CA ILE A 128 -11.20 -25.92 26.16
C ILE A 128 -12.10 -24.84 26.75
N VAL A 129 -13.29 -25.19 27.25
CA VAL A 129 -14.25 -24.22 27.81
C VAL A 129 -13.68 -23.55 29.06
N SER A 130 -13.10 -24.32 29.98
CA SER A 130 -12.54 -23.78 31.23
C SER A 130 -11.32 -22.89 30.99
N SER A 131 -10.37 -23.31 30.15
CA SER A 131 -9.20 -22.51 29.78
C SER A 131 -9.59 -21.23 29.02
N LYS A 132 -10.56 -21.32 28.09
CA LYS A 132 -11.14 -20.14 27.42
C LYS A 132 -11.74 -19.15 28.41
N ASN A 133 -12.52 -19.62 29.38
CA ASN A 133 -13.15 -18.77 30.38
C ASN A 133 -12.10 -18.11 31.31
N ALA A 134 -11.07 -18.86 31.71
CA ALA A 134 -9.97 -18.34 32.52
C ALA A 134 -9.18 -17.25 31.76
N LEU A 135 -8.81 -17.53 30.51
CA LEU A 135 -8.15 -16.58 29.62
C LEU A 135 -9.02 -15.34 29.38
N SER A 136 -10.31 -15.54 29.08
CA SER A 136 -11.26 -14.44 28.85
C SER A 136 -11.35 -13.50 30.05
N LYS A 137 -11.45 -14.07 31.26
CA LYS A 137 -11.48 -13.30 32.49
C LYS A 137 -10.18 -12.53 32.70
N TYR A 138 -9.03 -13.18 32.49
CA TYR A 138 -7.73 -12.54 32.64
C TYR A 138 -7.54 -11.38 31.66
N LEU A 139 -7.80 -11.59 30.35
CA LEU A 139 -7.69 -10.54 29.33
C LEU A 139 -8.58 -9.34 29.67
N TYR A 140 -9.82 -9.60 30.11
CA TYR A 140 -10.76 -8.55 30.51
C TYR A 140 -10.26 -7.76 31.72
N ASP A 141 -9.89 -8.45 32.81
CA ASP A 141 -9.46 -7.81 34.05
C ASP A 141 -8.14 -7.06 33.86
N ASN A 142 -7.19 -7.65 33.14
CA ASN A 142 -5.91 -7.03 32.79
C ASN A 142 -6.12 -5.80 31.92
N SER A 143 -6.90 -5.89 30.84
CA SER A 143 -7.18 -4.76 29.95
C SER A 143 -7.78 -3.59 30.71
N LYS A 144 -8.74 -3.84 31.62
CA LYS A 144 -9.30 -2.79 32.48
C LYS A 144 -8.26 -2.11 33.35
N ALA A 145 -7.32 -2.86 33.93
CA ALA A 145 -6.22 -2.28 34.71
C ALA A 145 -5.30 -1.42 33.83
N LEU A 146 -4.97 -1.87 32.62
CA LEU A 146 -4.14 -1.12 31.68
C LEU A 146 -4.82 0.18 31.19
N LEU A 147 -6.15 0.20 31.04
CA LEU A 147 -6.93 1.38 30.62
C LEU A 147 -7.01 2.52 31.63
N VAL A 148 -6.66 2.25 32.89
CA VAL A 148 -6.57 3.28 33.95
C VAL A 148 -5.29 4.12 33.79
N THR A 149 -4.27 3.58 33.12
CA THR A 149 -3.00 4.28 32.93
C THR A 149 -3.11 5.44 31.93
N LYS A 150 -2.16 6.38 31.98
CA LYS A 150 -2.02 7.45 30.97
C LYS A 150 -1.04 7.09 29.85
N ASP A 151 -0.36 5.95 29.97
CA ASP A 151 0.58 5.51 28.95
C ASP A 151 -0.16 4.90 27.76
N LYS A 152 -0.10 5.60 26.64
CA LYS A 152 -0.77 5.19 25.41
C LYS A 152 -0.27 3.85 24.88
N MET A 153 1.00 3.50 25.04
CA MET A 153 1.48 2.20 24.57
C MET A 153 0.87 1.06 25.37
N THR A 154 0.73 1.26 26.68
CA THR A 154 0.03 0.33 27.56
C THR A 154 -1.46 0.22 27.22
N ILE A 155 -2.13 1.34 26.93
CA ILE A 155 -3.53 1.34 26.46
C ILE A 155 -3.68 0.63 25.10
N ARG A 156 -2.73 0.79 24.18
CA ARG A 156 -2.74 0.09 22.88
C ARG A 156 -2.63 -1.42 23.05
N ARG A 157 -1.84 -1.90 24.01
CA ARG A 157 -1.80 -3.33 24.36
C ARG A 157 -3.15 -3.81 24.90
N ALA A 158 -3.80 -3.01 25.76
CA ALA A 158 -5.14 -3.31 26.25
C ALA A 158 -6.17 -3.41 25.11
N TYR A 159 -6.08 -2.54 24.09
CA TYR A 159 -6.91 -2.65 22.90
C TYR A 159 -6.68 -3.98 22.16
N ASP A 160 -5.43 -4.39 21.96
CA ASP A 160 -5.14 -5.63 21.24
C ASP A 160 -5.60 -6.87 22.05
N ASP A 161 -5.43 -6.86 23.38
CA ASP A 161 -5.96 -7.89 24.30
C ASP A 161 -7.50 -8.00 24.21
N LEU A 162 -8.21 -6.86 24.17
CA LEU A 162 -9.67 -6.80 24.05
C LEU A 162 -10.17 -7.28 22.68
N VAL A 163 -9.45 -6.95 21.60
CA VAL A 163 -9.77 -7.45 20.25
C VAL A 163 -9.57 -8.96 20.18
N TYR A 164 -8.49 -9.48 20.77
CA TYR A 164 -8.27 -10.92 20.86
C TYR A 164 -9.37 -11.59 21.69
N LEU A 165 -9.75 -11.00 22.83
CA LEU A 165 -10.85 -11.48 23.66
C LEU A 165 -12.17 -11.58 22.87
N GLU A 166 -12.52 -10.55 22.10
CA GLU A 166 -13.73 -10.58 21.25
C GLU A 166 -13.67 -11.70 20.21
N SER A 167 -12.47 -12.04 19.71
CA SER A 167 -12.30 -13.13 18.73
C SER A 167 -12.51 -14.53 19.32
N ILE A 168 -12.10 -14.76 20.58
CA ILE A 168 -12.22 -16.07 21.23
C ILE A 168 -13.55 -16.22 21.97
N ASN A 169 -14.14 -15.12 22.42
CA ASN A 169 -15.39 -15.10 23.20
C ASN A 169 -16.23 -13.86 22.85
N PRO A 170 -16.87 -13.83 21.66
CA PRO A 170 -17.67 -12.70 21.21
C PRO A 170 -18.79 -12.33 22.19
N GLY A 171 -19.01 -11.04 22.41
CA GLY A 171 -20.05 -10.54 23.33
C GLY A 171 -19.72 -10.73 24.81
N PHE A 172 -18.45 -10.94 25.17
CA PHE A 172 -18.04 -11.04 26.56
C PHE A 172 -18.19 -9.69 27.28
N LYS A 173 -19.25 -9.56 28.10
CA LYS A 173 -19.52 -8.37 28.91
C LYS A 173 -19.55 -7.08 28.07
N ASP A 174 -18.78 -6.07 28.44
CA ASP A 174 -18.68 -4.74 27.83
C ASP A 174 -17.38 -4.55 27.00
N VAL A 175 -16.78 -5.64 26.49
CA VAL A 175 -15.52 -5.61 25.71
C VAL A 175 -15.58 -4.68 24.51
N ALA A 176 -16.70 -4.62 23.78
CA ALA A 176 -16.86 -3.69 22.66
C ALA A 176 -16.67 -2.22 23.10
N LYS A 177 -17.29 -1.83 24.21
CA LYS A 177 -17.18 -0.47 24.76
C LYS A 177 -15.76 -0.17 25.24
N LEU A 178 -15.12 -1.13 25.92
CA LEU A 178 -13.75 -0.98 26.39
C LEU A 178 -12.76 -0.88 25.21
N THR A 179 -13.03 -1.58 24.11
CA THR A 179 -12.24 -1.51 22.87
C THR A 179 -12.32 -0.10 22.28
N ASP A 180 -13.51 0.50 22.19
CA ASP A 180 -13.68 1.88 21.73
C ASP A 180 -12.98 2.90 22.64
N GLU A 181 -13.08 2.70 23.96
CA GLU A 181 -12.39 3.53 24.94
C GLU A 181 -10.87 3.43 24.80
N ALA A 182 -10.35 2.21 24.67
CA ALA A 182 -8.93 1.92 24.46
C ALA A 182 -8.44 2.57 23.16
N LYS A 183 -9.25 2.47 22.09
CA LYS A 183 -8.98 3.09 20.81
C LYS A 183 -8.83 4.59 20.94
N PHE A 184 -9.80 5.25 21.57
CA PHE A 184 -9.79 6.69 21.76
C PHE A 184 -8.60 7.13 22.61
N LYS A 185 -8.42 6.54 23.80
CA LYS A 185 -7.32 6.88 24.73
C LYS A 185 -5.93 6.58 24.16
N GLY A 186 -5.80 5.52 23.35
CA GLY A 186 -4.54 5.13 22.71
C GLY A 186 -4.19 5.94 21.47
N THR A 187 -5.13 6.70 20.91
CA THR A 187 -4.94 7.51 19.70
C THR A 187 -4.19 8.80 20.02
N ASP A 188 -3.13 9.09 19.29
CA ASP A 188 -2.42 10.35 19.27
C ASP A 188 -3.20 11.37 18.44
N PHE A 189 -3.65 12.44 19.11
CA PHE A 189 -4.38 13.52 18.46
C PHE A 189 -3.42 14.64 18.08
N VAL A 190 -3.42 15.00 16.80
CA VAL A 190 -2.54 16.02 16.23
C VAL A 190 -3.36 17.25 15.85
N SER A 191 -3.03 18.39 16.44
CA SER A 191 -3.62 19.68 16.06
C SER A 191 -2.82 20.24 14.91
N VAL A 192 -3.47 20.48 13.78
CA VAL A 192 -2.81 21.03 12.59
C VAL A 192 -3.26 22.46 12.36
N TYR A 193 -2.32 23.35 12.12
CA TYR A 193 -2.63 24.73 11.77
C TYR A 193 -1.50 25.37 10.98
N THR A 194 -1.85 26.45 10.31
CA THR A 194 -0.98 27.29 9.50
C THR A 194 -0.54 28.52 10.29
N LYS A 195 0.64 29.04 9.98
CA LYS A 195 1.11 30.33 10.46
C LYS A 195 1.69 31.10 9.29
N ASN A 196 1.20 32.31 9.08
CA ASN A 196 1.75 33.21 8.08
C ASN A 196 2.85 34.08 8.72
N GLU A 197 4.09 33.86 8.33
CA GLU A 197 5.24 34.70 8.74
C GLU A 197 5.78 35.51 7.56
N THR A 198 4.96 35.69 6.51
CA THR A 198 5.28 36.47 5.32
C THR A 198 4.66 37.86 5.41
N ASN A 199 5.14 38.79 4.57
CA ASN A 199 4.54 40.13 4.42
C ASN A 199 3.34 40.14 3.45
N MET A 200 2.90 38.97 2.98
CA MET A 200 1.82 38.80 2.00
C MET A 200 0.59 38.22 2.68
N VAL A 201 -0.60 38.61 2.21
CA VAL A 201 -1.86 37.96 2.64
C VAL A 201 -1.93 36.60 1.97
N ILE A 202 -2.01 35.53 2.77
CA ILE A 202 -2.24 34.18 2.25
C ILE A 202 -3.74 34.04 1.92
N PRO A 203 -4.10 33.61 0.71
CA PRO A 203 -5.50 33.36 0.38
C PRO A 203 -6.12 32.34 1.34
N VAL A 204 -7.25 32.68 1.97
CA VAL A 204 -7.99 31.78 2.89
C VAL A 204 -8.30 30.45 2.23
N ARG A 205 -8.51 30.44 0.91
CA ARG A 205 -8.74 29.22 0.14
C ARG A 205 -7.52 28.28 0.16
N LEU A 206 -6.30 28.81 0.04
CA LEU A 206 -5.08 28.02 0.12
C LEU A 206 -4.88 27.43 1.53
N GLU A 207 -5.16 28.25 2.56
CA GLU A 207 -5.11 27.83 3.95
C GLU A 207 -6.09 26.66 4.21
N ASN A 208 -7.35 26.81 3.80
CA ASN A 208 -8.35 25.76 3.93
C ASN A 208 -7.99 24.50 3.13
N ASP A 209 -7.49 24.65 1.91
CA ASP A 209 -7.10 23.51 1.07
C ASP A 209 -5.94 22.71 1.67
N LEU A 210 -4.98 23.39 2.31
CA LEU A 210 -3.88 22.75 3.03
C LEU A 210 -4.34 22.09 4.33
N LEU A 211 -5.36 22.67 4.98
CA LEU A 211 -5.91 22.18 6.25
C LEU A 211 -7.04 21.15 6.12
N ASP A 212 -7.57 20.89 4.93
CA ASP A 212 -8.59 19.86 4.73
C ASP A 212 -8.00 18.45 4.80
N PHE A 213 -7.78 17.96 6.03
CA PHE A 213 -7.13 16.66 6.24
C PHE A 213 -8.02 15.44 6.12
N SER A 214 -9.33 15.66 6.23
CA SER A 214 -10.35 14.61 6.19
C SER A 214 -10.31 13.81 4.88
N THR A 215 -9.85 14.44 3.80
CA THR A 215 -9.79 13.87 2.46
C THR A 215 -8.46 13.20 2.11
N TYR A 216 -7.40 13.32 2.94
CA TYR A 216 -6.07 12.80 2.58
C TYR A 216 -5.80 11.35 2.98
N GLY A 217 -6.62 10.75 3.83
CA GLY A 217 -6.33 9.43 4.42
C GLY A 217 -5.04 9.43 5.24
N LEU A 218 -4.70 10.55 5.90
CA LEU A 218 -3.52 10.63 6.78
C LEU A 218 -3.71 9.93 8.12
N ASN A 219 -4.97 9.83 8.57
CA ASN A 219 -5.28 9.11 9.80
C ASN A 219 -4.84 7.65 9.67
N ASP A 220 -4.23 7.12 10.72
CA ASP A 220 -3.89 5.72 10.82
C ASP A 220 -4.56 5.08 12.04
N LYS A 221 -4.21 3.83 12.38
CA LYS A 221 -4.82 3.12 13.53
C LYS A 221 -4.66 3.93 14.82
N TRP A 222 -3.62 4.72 14.99
CA TRP A 222 -3.29 5.34 16.27
C TRP A 222 -3.01 6.84 16.20
N THR A 223 -3.25 7.49 15.06
CA THR A 223 -2.97 8.91 14.86
C THR A 223 -4.14 9.54 14.11
N VAL A 224 -4.68 10.61 14.66
CA VAL A 224 -5.78 11.37 14.06
C VAL A 224 -5.42 12.85 13.99
N TYR A 225 -5.63 13.45 12.81
CA TYR A 225 -5.31 14.83 12.51
C TYR A 225 -6.57 15.69 12.51
N HIS A 226 -6.55 16.83 13.21
CA HIS A 226 -7.63 17.80 13.20
C HIS A 226 -7.10 19.19 12.86
N SER A 227 -7.71 19.84 11.85
CA SER A 227 -7.46 21.25 11.52
C SER A 227 -8.13 22.22 12.51
N ASN A 228 -9.24 21.80 13.12
CA ASN A 228 -9.94 22.55 14.16
C ASN A 228 -9.90 21.78 15.46
N ARG A 229 -9.55 22.46 16.56
CA ARG A 229 -9.55 21.84 17.89
C ARG A 229 -10.97 21.45 18.29
N GLN A 230 -11.15 20.19 18.66
CA GLN A 230 -12.44 19.66 19.10
C GLN A 230 -12.54 19.65 20.63
N LYS A 231 -13.72 19.94 21.15
CA LYS A 231 -13.98 19.93 22.60
C LYS A 231 -13.90 18.50 23.14
N GLY A 232 -13.19 18.31 24.26
CA GLY A 232 -13.03 17.00 24.89
C GLY A 232 -11.88 16.15 24.33
N ILE A 233 -11.04 16.72 23.43
CA ILE A 233 -9.84 16.07 22.92
C ILE A 233 -8.61 16.79 23.46
N ASP A 234 -7.75 16.03 24.14
CA ASP A 234 -6.42 16.47 24.51
C ASP A 234 -5.45 16.13 23.38
N TYR A 235 -4.86 17.16 22.78
CA TYR A 235 -3.92 17.01 21.68
C TYR A 235 -2.51 16.72 22.20
N ASP A 236 -1.87 15.66 21.71
CA ASP A 236 -0.50 15.30 22.09
C ASP A 236 0.53 16.08 21.28
N TYR A 237 0.20 16.37 20.02
CA TYR A 237 1.15 16.95 19.07
C TYR A 237 0.54 18.12 18.29
N GLY A 238 1.42 19.02 17.87
CA GLY A 238 1.14 20.08 16.92
C GLY A 238 1.87 19.84 15.60
N LEU A 239 1.16 20.04 14.49
CA LEU A 239 1.77 20.17 13.16
C LEU A 239 1.54 21.61 12.71
N ILE A 240 2.62 22.37 12.54
CA ILE A 240 2.53 23.77 12.15
C ILE A 240 3.14 23.96 10.77
N VAL A 241 2.34 24.43 9.81
CA VAL A 241 2.85 24.87 8.51
C VAL A 241 3.14 26.37 8.57
N ASN A 242 4.42 26.72 8.69
CA ASN A 242 4.87 28.11 8.76
C ASN A 242 5.30 28.59 7.37
N PHE A 243 4.55 29.51 6.78
CA PHE A 243 4.93 30.17 5.53
C PHE A 243 6.00 31.23 5.81
N ARG A 244 7.14 31.11 5.13
CA ARG A 244 8.32 31.95 5.37
C ARG A 244 8.48 33.02 4.30
N GLN A 245 8.25 32.67 3.04
CA GLN A 245 8.44 33.58 1.93
C GLN A 245 7.54 33.22 0.76
N ILE A 246 7.02 34.24 0.08
CA ILE A 246 6.28 34.11 -1.18
C ILE A 246 6.92 35.10 -2.16
N ASN A 247 7.52 34.58 -3.23
CA ASN A 247 8.14 35.37 -4.28
C ASN A 247 7.29 35.27 -5.53
N ILE A 248 6.90 36.40 -6.10
CA ILE A 248 6.15 36.45 -7.36
C ILE A 248 6.98 37.23 -8.36
N SER A 249 7.25 36.65 -9.52
CA SER A 249 7.97 37.34 -10.58
C SER A 249 7.10 38.44 -11.20
N PRO A 250 7.71 39.50 -11.74
CA PRO A 250 7.01 40.39 -12.67
C PRO A 250 6.44 39.62 -13.86
N GLU A 251 5.46 40.23 -14.52
CA GLU A 251 4.90 39.76 -15.77
C GLU A 251 5.92 39.98 -16.89
N GLN A 252 6.27 38.91 -17.60
CA GLN A 252 7.24 38.96 -18.70
C GLN A 252 6.59 38.54 -20.01
N VAL A 253 6.84 39.32 -21.08
CA VAL A 253 6.51 38.95 -22.45
C VAL A 253 7.80 38.97 -23.27
N LYS A 254 8.20 37.82 -23.79
CA LYS A 254 9.34 37.70 -24.71
C LYS A 254 8.84 37.51 -26.12
N GLU A 255 9.36 38.30 -27.05
CA GLU A 255 9.08 38.19 -28.48
C GLU A 255 10.26 37.58 -29.21
N LYS A 256 9.98 36.67 -30.15
CA LYS A 256 10.97 36.08 -31.05
C LYS A 256 10.43 36.07 -32.47
N GLN A 257 11.24 36.56 -33.41
CA GLN A 257 10.96 36.46 -34.83
C GLN A 257 11.87 35.42 -35.49
N PHE A 258 11.32 34.58 -36.36
CA PHE A 258 12.10 33.68 -37.20
C PHE A 258 11.37 33.32 -38.49
N ASP A 259 12.15 33.03 -39.52
CA ASP A 259 11.65 32.65 -40.85
C ASP A 259 11.85 31.15 -41.08
N LYS A 260 10.87 30.51 -41.74
CA LYS A 260 10.98 29.13 -42.24
C LYS A 260 10.65 29.09 -43.72
N GLU A 261 11.31 28.19 -44.44
CA GLU A 261 10.99 27.86 -45.82
C GLU A 261 10.88 26.35 -46.02
N LYS A 262 9.97 25.95 -46.91
CA LYS A 262 9.76 24.54 -47.25
C LYS A 262 9.50 24.42 -48.74
N LEU A 263 10.09 23.39 -49.34
CA LEU A 263 9.79 23.02 -50.72
C LEU A 263 8.54 22.13 -50.71
N ILE A 264 7.46 22.57 -51.35
CA ILE A 264 6.24 21.78 -51.49
C ILE A 264 5.93 21.51 -52.96
N LYS A 265 5.27 20.39 -53.23
CA LYS A 265 4.72 20.07 -54.55
C LYS A 265 3.49 20.94 -54.80
N ASP A 266 3.60 21.86 -55.76
CA ASP A 266 2.53 22.73 -56.25
C ASP A 266 2.05 22.21 -57.61
N GLY A 267 1.41 21.04 -57.57
CA GLY A 267 0.93 20.32 -58.76
C GLY A 267 2.04 19.64 -59.57
N VAL A 268 1.75 19.45 -60.86
CA VAL A 268 2.63 18.77 -61.82
C VAL A 268 2.74 19.61 -63.08
N LYS A 269 3.95 19.70 -63.64
CA LYS A 269 4.22 20.39 -64.90
C LYS A 269 4.74 19.42 -65.94
N ASN A 270 4.54 19.73 -67.21
CA ASN A 270 5.11 18.93 -68.29
C ASN A 270 6.63 19.08 -68.31
N LEU A 271 7.35 17.97 -68.44
CA LEU A 271 8.80 17.97 -68.64
C LEU A 271 9.10 18.57 -70.02
N LEU A 272 10.01 19.54 -70.08
CA LEU A 272 10.46 20.17 -71.32
C LEU A 272 11.86 19.66 -71.68
N ASP A 273 12.11 19.45 -72.97
CA ASP A 273 13.44 19.19 -73.50
C ASP A 273 14.28 20.49 -73.60
N ALA A 274 15.56 20.37 -73.98
CA ALA A 274 16.47 21.52 -74.10
C ALA A 274 16.00 22.59 -75.11
N ASN A 275 15.04 22.26 -75.96
CA ASN A 275 14.48 23.13 -77.00
C ASN A 275 13.09 23.70 -76.61
N GLY A 276 12.61 23.40 -75.40
CA GLY A 276 11.32 23.89 -74.88
C GLY A 276 10.11 23.06 -75.30
N HIS A 277 10.28 21.87 -75.91
CA HIS A 277 9.16 21.00 -76.27
C HIS A 277 8.79 20.03 -75.16
N VAL A 278 7.49 19.73 -75.06
CA VAL A 278 6.96 18.78 -74.08
C VAL A 278 7.44 17.36 -74.40
N VAL A 279 8.19 16.77 -73.46
CA VAL A 279 8.63 15.37 -73.54
C VAL A 279 7.43 14.46 -73.35
N LYS A 280 7.23 13.54 -74.29
CA LYS A 280 6.14 12.56 -74.30
C LYS A 280 6.69 11.16 -74.01
N ASP A 281 5.89 10.33 -73.35
CA ASP A 281 6.20 8.91 -73.12
C ASP A 281 6.06 8.09 -74.41
N SER A 282 6.38 6.79 -74.34
CA SER A 282 6.28 5.86 -75.48
C SER A 282 4.84 5.68 -76.02
N LEU A 283 3.82 6.22 -75.34
CA LEU A 283 2.40 6.21 -75.74
C LEU A 283 1.92 7.60 -76.21
N GLY A 284 2.80 8.60 -76.28
CA GLY A 284 2.50 9.95 -76.75
C GLY A 284 1.93 10.90 -75.69
N ASN A 285 1.86 10.49 -74.42
CA ASN A 285 1.35 11.32 -73.33
C ASN A 285 2.46 12.20 -72.72
N PRO A 286 2.18 13.46 -72.34
CA PRO A 286 3.15 14.32 -71.66
C PRO A 286 3.69 13.71 -70.36
N ILE A 287 5.02 13.62 -70.22
CA ILE A 287 5.65 13.24 -68.96
C ILE A 287 5.48 14.39 -67.97
N LYS A 288 4.87 14.09 -66.83
CA LYS A 288 4.60 15.06 -65.76
C LYS A 288 5.68 14.95 -64.69
N VAL A 289 6.31 16.07 -64.36
CA VAL A 289 7.26 16.20 -63.25
C VAL A 289 6.67 17.05 -62.14
N ASP A 290 7.07 16.77 -60.91
CA ASP A 290 6.61 17.50 -59.73
C ASP A 290 7.03 18.96 -59.84
N ASN A 291 6.05 19.86 -59.78
CA ASN A 291 6.32 21.28 -59.78
C ASN A 291 6.61 21.72 -58.34
N MET A 292 7.88 21.76 -57.98
CA MET A 292 8.31 22.16 -56.65
C MET A 292 8.30 23.68 -56.51
N LYS A 293 7.62 24.18 -55.47
CA LYS A 293 7.57 25.60 -55.11
C LYS A 293 8.08 25.79 -53.70
N THR A 294 8.97 26.77 -53.53
CA THR A 294 9.41 27.21 -52.20
C THR A 294 8.35 28.11 -51.60
N ILE A 295 7.75 27.66 -50.50
CA ILE A 295 6.87 28.47 -49.67
C ILE A 295 7.64 28.99 -48.46
N ARG A 296 7.29 30.19 -48.00
CA ARG A 296 7.95 30.89 -46.89
C ARG A 296 6.93 31.37 -45.87
N ILE A 297 7.37 31.42 -44.62
CA ILE A 297 6.62 31.96 -43.50
C ILE A 297 7.55 32.74 -42.57
N SER A 298 7.12 33.92 -42.15
CA SER A 298 7.70 34.69 -41.06
C SER A 298 6.82 34.52 -39.83
N ILE A 299 7.39 34.05 -38.73
CA ILE A 299 6.68 33.77 -37.48
C ILE A 299 7.15 34.75 -36.40
N TYR A 300 6.18 35.35 -35.71
CA TYR A 300 6.35 36.20 -34.54
C TYR A 300 5.77 35.46 -33.33
N GLU A 301 6.63 34.87 -32.52
CA GLU A 301 6.27 34.10 -31.33
C GLU A 301 6.34 34.99 -30.09
N PHE A 302 5.31 34.93 -29.25
CA PHE A 302 5.23 35.62 -27.98
C PHE A 302 5.10 34.60 -26.86
N SER A 303 5.97 34.73 -25.85
CA SER A 303 5.94 33.90 -24.64
C SER A 303 5.64 34.77 -23.43
N GLN A 304 4.47 34.57 -22.83
CA GLN A 304 4.08 35.18 -21.56
C GLN A 304 4.53 34.28 -20.42
N THR A 305 5.22 34.82 -19.42
CA THR A 305 5.68 34.07 -18.25
C THR A 305 5.49 34.87 -16.97
N LYS A 306 5.01 34.19 -15.92
CA LYS A 306 4.94 34.69 -14.54
C LYS A 306 5.15 33.51 -13.61
N ALA A 307 5.95 33.65 -12.58
CA ALA A 307 6.26 32.57 -11.64
C ALA A 307 5.90 32.98 -10.21
N CYS A 308 5.53 32.00 -9.39
CA CYS A 308 5.33 32.15 -7.97
C CYS A 308 6.03 31.02 -7.24
N GLN A 309 6.86 31.38 -6.27
CA GLN A 309 7.56 30.45 -5.39
C GLN A 309 7.08 30.66 -3.95
N VAL A 310 6.64 29.59 -3.31
CA VAL A 310 6.26 29.58 -1.90
C VAL A 310 7.26 28.74 -1.13
N THR A 311 7.86 29.34 -0.10
CA THR A 311 8.76 28.68 0.84
C THR A 311 8.10 28.67 2.21
N ALA A 312 7.97 27.48 2.78
CA ALA A 312 7.39 27.19 4.07
C ALA A 312 8.24 26.14 4.80
N LYS A 313 7.87 25.86 6.05
CA LYS A 313 8.39 24.75 6.82
C LYS A 313 7.29 24.11 7.64
N VAL A 314 7.44 22.82 7.92
CA VAL A 314 6.53 22.03 8.74
C VAL A 314 7.22 21.72 10.05
N ASP A 315 6.72 22.29 11.15
CA ASP A 315 7.24 22.04 12.49
C ASP A 315 6.35 21.02 13.22
N TYR A 316 6.98 19.99 13.77
CA TYR A 316 6.33 19.02 14.65
C TYR A 316 6.61 19.39 16.09
N ILE A 317 5.57 19.56 16.91
CA ILE A 317 5.69 19.99 18.30
C ILE A 317 5.05 18.93 19.20
N ASN A 318 5.72 18.62 20.31
CA ASN A 318 5.12 17.84 21.39
C ASN A 318 4.44 18.80 22.37
N PHE A 319 3.12 18.72 22.51
CA PHE A 319 2.37 19.60 23.41
C PHE A 319 2.51 19.24 24.89
N LYS A 320 3.03 18.06 25.23
CA LYS A 320 3.26 17.69 26.64
C LYS A 320 4.38 18.50 27.27
N ASN A 321 5.39 18.89 26.48
CA ASN A 321 6.54 19.66 26.95
C ASN A 321 6.82 20.92 26.11
N ASN A 322 5.97 21.22 25.12
CA ASN A 322 6.11 22.31 24.16
C ASN A 322 7.45 22.35 23.41
N GLN A 323 8.07 21.18 23.20
CA GLN A 323 9.33 21.09 22.47
C GLN A 323 9.10 20.84 20.97
N LEU A 324 9.90 21.51 20.15
CA LEU A 324 10.05 21.18 18.74
C LEU A 324 10.70 19.80 18.63
N ILE A 325 10.01 18.88 17.97
CA ILE A 325 10.49 17.53 17.67
C ILE A 325 11.40 17.60 16.44
N GLU A 326 10.87 18.11 15.33
CA GLU A 326 11.54 18.11 14.04
C GLU A 326 10.95 19.20 13.13
N THR A 327 11.76 19.71 12.20
CA THR A 327 11.35 20.68 11.19
C THR A 327 11.68 20.13 9.81
N PHE A 328 10.71 20.22 8.90
CA PHE A 328 10.87 19.80 7.51
C PHE A 328 10.70 21.00 6.57
N PRO A 329 11.58 21.20 5.59
CA PRO A 329 11.41 22.24 4.58
C PRO A 329 10.23 21.88 3.66
N LEU A 330 9.44 22.88 3.28
CA LEU A 330 8.32 22.72 2.35
C LEU A 330 8.37 23.86 1.33
N ALA A 331 8.67 23.57 0.08
CA ALA A 331 8.73 24.59 -0.96
C ALA A 331 8.02 24.13 -2.23
N SER A 332 7.42 25.09 -2.94
CA SER A 332 6.71 24.87 -4.19
C SER A 332 6.92 26.04 -5.15
N GLU A 333 6.84 25.74 -6.44
CA GLU A 333 6.91 26.72 -7.52
C GLU A 333 5.80 26.43 -8.53
N PHE A 334 5.13 27.49 -8.96
CA PHE A 334 4.18 27.48 -10.06
C PHE A 334 4.59 28.50 -11.11
N VAL A 335 4.68 28.07 -12.37
CA VAL A 335 5.04 28.93 -13.50
C VAL A 335 3.89 28.97 -14.48
N PHE A 336 3.23 30.12 -14.57
CA PHE A 336 2.30 30.41 -15.65
C PHE A 336 3.09 30.64 -16.94
N THR A 337 2.73 29.91 -17.99
CA THR A 337 3.27 30.10 -19.34
C THR A 337 2.14 30.11 -20.37
N ASN A 338 2.19 31.06 -21.30
CA ASN A 338 1.32 31.07 -22.48
C ASN A 338 2.16 31.42 -23.71
N ILE A 339 2.16 30.55 -24.71
CA ILE A 339 2.87 30.72 -25.97
C ILE A 339 1.83 30.88 -27.08
N TYR A 340 1.92 31.99 -27.81
CA TYR A 340 1.09 32.26 -28.97
C TYR A 340 1.92 32.91 -30.08
N SER A 341 1.51 32.72 -31.32
CA SER A 341 2.29 33.16 -32.47
C SER A 341 1.41 33.83 -33.51
N ARG A 342 1.96 34.85 -34.17
CA ARG A 342 1.41 35.44 -35.38
C ARG A 342 2.31 35.07 -36.55
N TYR A 343 1.75 35.01 -37.75
CA TYR A 343 2.55 34.71 -38.93
C TYR A 343 2.15 35.53 -40.14
N LYS A 344 3.10 35.66 -41.07
CA LYS A 344 2.91 36.22 -42.40
C LYS A 344 3.47 35.24 -43.43
N GLY A 345 2.67 34.86 -44.42
CA GLY A 345 3.05 33.86 -45.43
C GLY A 345 2.24 32.56 -45.33
N ASP A 346 2.79 31.45 -45.82
CA ASP A 346 2.10 30.18 -45.91
C ASP A 346 2.44 29.26 -44.71
N LYS A 347 1.45 28.96 -43.87
CA LYS A 347 1.62 28.09 -42.69
C LYS A 347 2.16 26.70 -43.01
N ARG A 348 1.97 26.21 -44.26
CA ARG A 348 2.54 24.93 -44.72
C ARG A 348 4.06 24.93 -44.75
N ALA A 349 4.70 26.11 -44.66
CA ALA A 349 6.15 26.25 -44.60
C ALA A 349 6.74 25.91 -43.22
N CYS A 350 5.90 25.76 -42.18
CA CYS A 350 6.31 25.27 -40.87
C CYS A 350 5.70 23.90 -40.57
N GLU A 351 6.19 23.25 -39.50
CA GLU A 351 5.71 21.94 -39.04
C GLU A 351 4.31 22.05 -38.47
N GLU A 352 3.46 21.04 -38.72
CA GLU A 352 2.08 21.00 -38.25
C GLU A 352 1.97 21.01 -36.73
N THR A 353 2.97 20.49 -36.02
CA THR A 353 3.09 20.54 -34.55
C THR A 353 3.11 21.96 -33.99
N TYR A 354 3.48 22.95 -34.83
CA TYR A 354 3.53 24.35 -34.45
C TYR A 354 2.18 25.07 -34.65
N TYR A 355 1.25 24.47 -35.41
CA TYR A 355 -0.04 25.11 -35.75
C TYR A 355 -0.86 25.53 -34.53
N PRO A 356 -0.91 24.76 -33.42
CA PRO A 356 -1.65 25.18 -32.24
C PRO A 356 -1.21 26.54 -31.67
N ASN A 357 0.05 26.96 -31.87
CA ASN A 357 0.52 28.25 -31.40
C ASN A 357 -0.09 29.42 -32.19
N PHE A 358 -0.49 29.21 -33.45
CA PHE A 358 -1.18 30.22 -34.25
C PHE A 358 -2.65 30.39 -33.87
N ASP A 359 -3.26 29.34 -33.31
CA ASP A 359 -4.65 29.36 -32.84
C ASP A 359 -4.79 29.99 -31.45
N ARG A 360 -3.69 30.04 -30.68
CA ARG A 360 -3.62 30.68 -29.36
C ARG A 360 -3.55 32.21 -29.47
N LYS A 361 -3.94 32.88 -28.39
CA LYS A 361 -3.89 34.35 -28.27
C LYS A 361 -3.24 34.74 -26.95
N ALA A 362 -2.88 36.02 -26.86
CA ALA A 362 -2.53 36.62 -25.58
C ALA A 362 -3.68 36.42 -24.58
N VAL A 363 -3.34 35.98 -23.37
CA VAL A 363 -4.27 35.87 -22.25
C VAL A 363 -3.83 36.82 -21.13
N PRO A 364 -4.75 37.33 -20.30
CA PRO A 364 -4.37 38.09 -19.12
C PRO A 364 -3.53 37.23 -18.19
N PHE A 365 -2.51 37.84 -17.57
CA PHE A 365 -1.72 37.16 -16.55
C PHE A 365 -2.60 36.82 -15.34
N PRO A 366 -2.38 35.67 -14.68
CA PRO A 366 -3.07 35.38 -13.42
C PRO A 366 -2.75 36.42 -12.36
N SER A 367 -3.72 36.68 -11.46
CA SER A 367 -3.49 37.55 -10.30
C SER A 367 -2.44 36.95 -9.36
N ASN A 368 -1.87 37.79 -8.51
CA ASN A 368 -0.91 37.32 -7.51
C ASN A 368 -1.55 36.31 -6.54
N GLU A 369 -2.82 36.50 -6.13
CA GLU A 369 -3.49 35.51 -5.27
C GLU A 369 -3.69 34.18 -6.00
N GLN A 370 -4.06 34.22 -7.29
CA GLN A 370 -4.25 33.02 -8.09
C GLN A 370 -2.92 32.25 -8.25
N MET A 371 -1.83 32.96 -8.57
CA MET A 371 -0.49 32.36 -8.66
C MET A 371 -0.08 31.65 -7.35
N VAL A 372 -0.38 32.26 -6.20
CA VAL A 372 -0.11 31.66 -4.89
C VAL A 372 -1.00 30.44 -4.65
N PHE A 373 -2.29 30.54 -4.97
CA PHE A 373 -3.22 29.41 -4.84
C PHE A 373 -2.81 28.21 -5.71
N ASP A 374 -2.32 28.44 -6.93
CA ASP A 374 -1.92 27.39 -7.85
C ASP A 374 -0.68 26.60 -7.37
N THR A 375 0.15 27.18 -6.49
CA THR A 375 1.21 26.41 -5.77
C THR A 375 0.65 25.43 -4.75
N GLY A 376 -0.61 25.60 -4.34
CA GLY A 376 -1.25 24.86 -3.25
C GLY A 376 -1.30 23.35 -3.48
N ASN A 377 -1.57 22.90 -4.71
CA ASN A 377 -1.67 21.46 -5.01
C ASN A 377 -0.34 20.73 -4.79
N ASP A 378 0.77 21.34 -5.18
CA ASP A 378 2.10 20.76 -5.00
C ASP A 378 2.55 20.86 -3.52
N LEU A 379 2.29 21.99 -2.85
CA LEU A 379 2.49 22.11 -1.39
C LEU A 379 1.73 21.03 -0.61
N LYS A 380 0.48 20.79 -1.00
CA LYS A 380 -0.42 19.78 -0.44
C LYS A 380 0.13 18.37 -0.61
N ALA A 381 0.60 18.02 -1.81
CA ALA A 381 1.23 16.73 -2.08
C ALA A 381 2.51 16.53 -1.25
N LYS A 382 3.39 17.55 -1.20
CA LYS A 382 4.63 17.50 -0.43
C LYS A 382 4.39 17.42 1.08
N LEU A 383 3.39 18.14 1.59
CA LEU A 383 2.99 18.06 2.99
C LEU A 383 2.52 16.63 3.35
N LYS A 384 1.71 16.01 2.50
CA LYS A 384 1.29 14.61 2.66
C LYS A 384 2.49 13.65 2.70
N ASP A 385 3.47 13.85 1.83
CA ASP A 385 4.68 13.04 1.80
C ASP A 385 5.51 13.20 3.08
N ILE A 386 5.64 14.43 3.59
CA ILE A 386 6.31 14.68 4.88
C ILE A 386 5.59 13.95 6.02
N ILE A 387 4.26 14.02 6.07
CA ILE A 387 3.48 13.41 7.15
C ILE A 387 3.50 11.87 7.09
N SER A 388 3.40 11.31 5.90
CA SER A 388 3.39 9.85 5.72
C SER A 388 4.74 9.20 6.06
N ARG A 389 5.85 9.87 5.74
CA ARG A 389 7.21 9.36 6.00
C ARG A 389 7.70 9.63 7.42
N ASN A 390 7.21 10.69 8.06
CA ASN A 390 7.70 11.13 9.37
C ASN A 390 6.58 11.06 10.40
N LYS A 391 6.63 10.04 11.26
CA LYS A 391 5.69 9.85 12.36
C LYS A 391 6.15 10.65 13.59
N PHE A 392 5.19 11.18 14.35
CA PHE A 392 5.44 11.92 15.59
C PHE A 392 6.06 11.06 16.71
N ARG A 393 5.69 9.78 16.72
CA ARG A 393 6.20 8.78 17.63
C ARG A 393 7.01 7.79 16.81
N ARG A 394 8.31 7.68 17.11
CA ARG A 394 9.22 6.70 16.52
C ARG A 394 9.18 5.38 17.30
#